data_AF-A0AAV2RXV6-F1
#
_entry.id   AF-A0AAV2RXV6-F1
#
_cell.length_a   1.000
_cell.length_b   1.000
_cell.length_c   1.000
_cell.angle_alpha   90.00
_cell.angle_beta   90.00
_cell.angle_gamma   90.00
#
_symmetry.space_group_name_H-M   'P 1'
#
loop_
_entity.id
_entity.type
_entity.pdbx_description
1 polymer ?
#
loop_
_entity_poly.entity_id
_entity_poly.type
_entity_poly.pdbx_seq_one_letter_code
_entity_poly.pdbx_strand_id
1 'polypeptide(L)'
;GPVESEFNFTMSFLIPEVLISNTPVPSNSKVFIEERPDLPSVLVRQFPGFAHDGDFIREADKLESDLRAAGEEDIDLETCYLVGYDGPYTIVDRRNEVWFTRN
;
A
#
# COMPACT_ATOMS: atom_id res chain seq x y z
N GLY A 1 28.02 6.06 -5.50
CA GLY A 1 27.22 5.05 -6.23
C GLY A 1 25.78 5.18 -5.76
N PRO A 2 24.78 4.63 -6.49
CA PRO A 2 23.44 4.60 -5.95
C PRO A 2 23.48 3.72 -4.70
N VAL A 3 22.96 4.23 -3.59
CA VAL A 3 22.70 3.42 -2.40
C VAL A 3 21.56 2.50 -2.81
N GLU A 4 21.81 1.18 -2.85
CA GLU A 4 20.72 0.22 -2.99
C GLU A 4 19.78 0.41 -1.81
N SER A 5 18.50 0.63 -2.10
CA SER A 5 17.45 0.69 -1.09
C SER A 5 17.28 -0.69 -0.48
N GLU A 6 17.35 -0.82 0.85
CA GLU A 6 17.08 -2.07 1.57
C GLU A 6 15.59 -2.49 1.54
N PHE A 7 14.71 -1.66 0.96
CA PHE A 7 13.29 -1.93 0.83
C PHE A 7 12.94 -2.74 -0.41
N ASN A 8 12.12 -3.77 -0.23
CA ASN A 8 11.47 -4.50 -1.32
C ASN A 8 10.07 -3.93 -1.57
N PHE A 9 9.78 -3.58 -2.83
CA PHE A 9 8.47 -3.06 -3.23
C PHE A 9 7.73 -4.09 -4.10
N THR A 10 6.50 -4.42 -3.69
CA THR A 10 5.56 -5.20 -4.51
C THR A 10 4.38 -4.30 -4.87
N MET A 11 4.16 -4.11 -6.17
CA MET A 11 3.00 -3.38 -6.68
C MET A 11 1.90 -4.38 -7.04
N SER A 12 0.72 -4.22 -6.44
CA SER A 12 -0.43 -5.10 -6.63
C SER A 12 -1.58 -4.35 -7.29
N PHE A 13 -2.32 -5.06 -8.14
CA PHE A 13 -3.60 -4.59 -8.69
C PHE A 13 -4.69 -5.56 -8.25
N LEU A 14 -5.84 -5.03 -7.82
CA LEU A 14 -6.97 -5.87 -7.47
C LEU A 14 -7.51 -6.57 -8.72
N ILE A 15 -7.69 -7.88 -8.66
CA ILE A 15 -8.38 -8.63 -9.70
C ILE A 15 -9.88 -8.40 -9.52
N PRO A 16 -10.60 -7.90 -10.54
CA PRO A 16 -12.05 -7.76 -10.46
C PRO A 16 -12.73 -9.10 -10.14
N GLU A 17 -13.74 -9.09 -9.27
CA GLU A 17 -14.43 -10.32 -8.82
C GLU A 17 -14.90 -11.21 -9.98
N VAL A 18 -15.42 -10.59 -11.05
CA VAL A 18 -15.90 -11.28 -12.25
C VAL A 18 -14.83 -12.07 -13.00
N LEU A 19 -13.54 -11.80 -12.71
CA LEU A 19 -12.41 -12.49 -13.31
C LEU A 19 -11.76 -13.52 -12.38
N ILE A 20 -12.11 -13.56 -11.08
CA ILE A 20 -11.42 -14.44 -10.11
C ILE A 20 -11.42 -15.90 -10.56
N SER A 21 -12.58 -16.43 -10.96
CA SER A 21 -12.73 -17.82 -11.40
C SER A 21 -12.03 -18.16 -12.72
N ASN A 22 -11.62 -17.14 -13.49
CA ASN A 22 -10.93 -17.28 -14.77
C ASN A 22 -9.78 -16.25 -14.87
N THR A 23 -8.99 -16.15 -13.81
CA THR A 23 -7.87 -15.20 -13.75
C THR A 23 -6.84 -15.55 -14.83
N PRO A 24 -6.51 -14.63 -15.75
CA PRO A 24 -5.56 -14.92 -16.82
C PRO A 24 -4.16 -15.14 -16.26
N VAL A 25 -3.45 -16.12 -16.81
CA VAL A 25 -2.04 -16.38 -16.46
C VAL A 25 -1.17 -15.21 -16.96
N PRO A 26 -0.36 -14.57 -16.09
CA PRO A 26 0.54 -13.52 -16.52
C PRO A 26 1.54 -14.02 -17.57
N SER A 27 1.74 -13.28 -18.66
CA SER A 27 2.73 -13.61 -19.69
C SER A 27 4.15 -13.16 -19.35
N ASN A 28 4.30 -12.25 -18.37
CA ASN A 28 5.58 -11.76 -17.87
C ASN A 28 5.95 -12.53 -16.60
N SER A 29 7.14 -13.15 -16.58
CA SER A 29 7.62 -13.97 -15.45
C SER A 29 7.88 -13.19 -14.16
N LYS A 30 7.89 -11.85 -14.20
CA LYS A 30 8.00 -10.98 -13.02
C LYS A 30 6.64 -10.63 -12.40
N VAL A 31 5.54 -11.02 -13.05
CA VAL A 31 4.17 -10.80 -12.59
C VAL A 31 3.61 -12.14 -12.14
N PHE A 32 3.02 -12.16 -10.95
CA PHE A 32 2.45 -13.37 -10.36
C PHE A 32 1.07 -13.05 -9.76
N ILE A 33 0.26 -14.09 -9.59
CA ILE A 33 -1.02 -13.99 -8.88
C ILE A 33 -0.73 -14.19 -7.39
N GLU A 34 -1.14 -13.23 -6.58
CA GLU A 34 -1.04 -13.27 -5.12
C GLU A 34 -2.42 -13.57 -4.54
N GLU A 35 -2.56 -14.70 -3.86
CA GLU A 35 -3.71 -14.93 -2.98
C GLU A 35 -3.42 -14.28 -1.63
N ARG A 36 -3.88 -13.04 -1.47
CA ARG A 36 -3.69 -12.28 -0.23
C ARG A 36 -4.76 -12.70 0.80
N PRO A 37 -4.37 -13.04 2.04
CA PRO A 37 -5.33 -13.24 3.12
C PRO A 37 -6.17 -11.99 3.37
N ASP A 38 -7.38 -12.17 3.90
CA ASP A 38 -8.19 -11.05 4.37
C ASP A 38 -7.38 -10.23 5.38
N LEU A 39 -7.24 -8.92 5.12
CA LEU A 39 -6.59 -8.00 6.05
C LEU A 39 -7.54 -7.80 7.24
N PRO A 40 -7.22 -8.30 8.45
CA PRO A 40 -8.18 -8.38 9.54
C PRO A 40 -8.61 -6.98 10.00
N SER A 41 -7.66 -6.06 10.11
CA SER A 41 -7.90 -4.65 10.39
C SER A 41 -6.70 -3.82 9.95
N VAL A 42 -6.97 -2.68 9.32
CA VAL A 42 -5.96 -1.71 8.90
C VAL A 42 -6.14 -0.39 9.63
N LEU A 43 -5.03 0.25 9.95
CA LEU A 43 -4.95 1.61 10.48
C LEU A 43 -4.52 2.52 9.34
N VAL A 44 -5.34 3.53 9.05
CA VAL A 44 -5.27 4.27 7.79
C VAL A 44 -4.97 5.74 8.04
N ARG A 45 -4.02 6.29 7.29
CA ARG A 45 -3.85 7.74 7.14
C ARG A 45 -4.13 8.14 5.70
N GLN A 46 -5.16 8.95 5.50
CA GLN A 46 -5.49 9.55 4.21
C GLN A 46 -4.80 10.91 4.05
N PHE A 47 -4.31 11.20 2.84
CA PHE A 47 -3.69 12.48 2.52
C PHE A 47 -3.93 12.90 1.05
N PRO A 48 -4.02 14.21 0.77
CA PRO A 48 -4.33 14.72 -0.57
C PRO A 48 -3.07 14.90 -1.44
N GLY A 49 -3.30 15.19 -2.73
CA GLY A 49 -2.27 15.71 -3.64
C GLY A 49 -1.62 14.67 -4.54
N PHE A 50 -0.65 15.11 -5.35
CA PHE A 50 0.20 14.23 -6.15
C PHE A 50 1.32 13.72 -5.26
N ALA A 51 1.22 12.46 -4.84
CA ALA A 51 2.21 11.83 -4.00
C ALA A 51 3.25 11.09 -4.84
N HIS A 52 4.52 11.22 -4.47
CA HIS A 52 5.59 10.33 -4.91
C HIS A 52 6.11 9.50 -3.71
N ASP A 53 7.04 8.58 -3.94
CA ASP A 53 7.55 7.65 -2.91
C ASP A 53 7.93 8.33 -1.59
N GLY A 54 8.68 9.43 -1.66
CA GLY A 54 9.05 10.22 -0.47
C GLY A 54 7.87 10.86 0.29
N ASP A 55 6.73 11.12 -0.34
CA ASP A 55 5.53 11.61 0.35
C ASP A 55 4.83 10.48 1.08
N PHE A 56 4.72 9.32 0.45
CA PHE A 56 4.19 8.12 1.08
C PHE A 56 5.01 7.72 2.32
N ILE A 57 6.34 7.71 2.22
CA ILE A 57 7.22 7.44 3.36
C ILE A 57 6.96 8.43 4.50
N ARG A 58 6.88 9.72 4.19
CA ARG A 58 6.63 10.76 5.21
C ARG A 58 5.26 10.60 5.88
N GLU A 59 4.23 10.24 5.13
CA GLU A 59 2.90 10.01 5.71
C GLU A 59 2.85 8.70 6.50
N ALA A 60 3.62 7.68 6.13
CA ALA A 60 3.79 6.45 6.92
C ALA A 60 4.48 6.74 8.26
N ASP A 61 5.59 7.51 8.25
CA ASP A 61 6.29 7.92 9.48
C ASP A 61 5.36 8.69 10.44
N LYS A 62 4.49 9.56 9.89
CA LYS A 62 3.49 10.29 10.67
C LYS A 62 2.45 9.35 11.26
N LEU A 63 1.93 8.42 10.47
CA LEU A 63 0.97 7.44 10.97
C LEU A 63 1.60 6.59 12.08
N GLU A 64 2.81 6.09 11.89
CA GLU A 64 3.52 5.34 12.94
C GLU A 64 3.67 6.16 14.23
N SER A 65 4.09 7.43 14.09
CA SER A 65 4.25 8.34 15.23
C SER A 65 2.93 8.57 15.96
N ASP A 66 1.84 8.79 15.23
CA ASP A 66 0.49 8.98 15.77
C ASP A 66 0.01 7.72 16.52
N LEU A 67 0.23 6.53 15.96
CA LEU A 67 -0.14 5.24 16.57
C LEU A 67 0.65 4.97 17.86
N ARG A 68 1.96 5.23 17.84
CA ARG A 68 2.82 5.11 19.04
C ARG A 68 2.38 6.09 20.13
N ALA A 69 2.03 7.32 19.76
CA ALA A 69 1.55 8.33 20.70
C ALA A 69 0.18 7.99 21.29
N ALA A 70 -0.68 7.33 20.51
CA ALA A 70 -1.98 6.82 20.97
C ALA A 70 -1.86 5.57 21.86
N GLY A 71 -0.69 4.93 21.91
CA GLY A 71 -0.47 3.68 22.65
C GLY A 71 -1.17 2.48 22.00
N GLU A 72 -1.32 2.48 20.68
CA GLU A 72 -1.83 1.32 19.96
C GLU A 72 -0.81 0.18 20.01
N GLU A 73 -1.30 -1.03 20.28
CA GLU A 73 -0.51 -2.25 20.41
C GLU A 73 -0.88 -3.25 19.28
N ASP A 74 -0.08 -4.31 19.13
CA ASP A 74 -0.30 -5.38 18.14
C ASP A 74 -0.41 -4.89 16.68
N ILE A 75 0.48 -3.98 16.29
CA ILE A 75 0.59 -3.47 14.92
C ILE A 75 1.87 -3.98 14.26
N ASP A 76 1.79 -4.43 13.01
CA ASP A 76 2.96 -4.59 12.13
C ASP A 76 3.38 -3.20 11.62
N LEU A 77 4.48 -2.68 12.16
CA LEU A 77 5.11 -1.42 11.73
C LEU A 77 6.29 -1.64 10.79
N GLU A 78 6.65 -2.89 10.49
CA GLU A 78 7.74 -3.22 9.56
C GLU A 78 7.25 -3.21 8.11
N THR A 79 5.96 -3.53 7.89
CA THR A 79 5.31 -3.50 6.57
C THR A 79 4.26 -2.40 6.49
N CYS A 80 4.33 -1.55 5.47
CA CYS A 80 3.28 -0.59 5.16
C CYS A 80 2.72 -0.79 3.74
N TYR A 81 1.44 -0.46 3.56
CA TYR A 81 0.80 -0.42 2.25
C TYR A 81 0.68 1.01 1.76
N LEU A 82 1.12 1.26 0.54
CA LEU A 82 0.99 2.53 -0.15
C LEU A 82 -0.17 2.41 -1.13
N VAL A 83 -1.28 3.09 -0.87
CA VAL A 83 -2.52 2.89 -1.62
C VAL A 83 -2.89 4.16 -2.37
N GLY A 84 -2.91 4.04 -3.70
CA GLY A 84 -3.45 5.04 -4.62
C GLY A 84 -4.62 4.44 -5.40
N TYR A 85 -5.79 5.06 -5.28
CA TYR A 85 -7.01 4.59 -5.95
C TYR A 85 -7.15 5.10 -7.39
N ASP A 86 -6.30 6.05 -7.77
CA ASP A 86 -6.50 6.89 -8.94
C ASP A 86 -5.57 6.52 -10.09
N GLY A 87 -6.17 6.26 -11.25
CA GLY A 87 -5.43 6.04 -12.50
C GLY A 87 -4.63 7.27 -12.93
N PRO A 88 -3.68 7.12 -13.88
CA PRO A 88 -2.76 8.19 -14.29
C PRO A 88 -3.45 9.46 -14.80
N TYR A 89 -4.73 9.37 -15.20
CA TYR A 89 -5.52 10.47 -15.76
C TYR A 89 -6.45 11.17 -14.76
N THR A 90 -6.57 10.69 -13.52
CA THR A 90 -7.33 11.40 -12.48
C THR A 90 -6.45 12.52 -11.94
N ILE A 91 -6.85 13.79 -12.06
CA ILE A 91 -6.01 14.97 -11.70
C ILE A 91 -6.63 15.76 -10.52
N VAL A 92 -7.90 15.52 -10.20
CA VAL A 92 -8.66 16.24 -9.17
C VAL A 92 -9.15 15.24 -8.12
N ASP A 93 -9.13 15.63 -6.85
CA ASP A 93 -9.59 14.83 -5.68
C ASP A 93 -8.86 13.49 -5.49
N ARG A 94 -7.53 13.48 -5.73
CA ARG A 94 -6.74 12.26 -5.52
C ARG A 94 -6.74 11.83 -4.06
N ARG A 95 -7.13 10.58 -3.81
CA ARG A 95 -7.11 9.97 -2.48
C ARG A 95 -5.93 9.01 -2.37
N ASN A 96 -4.91 9.43 -1.63
CA ASN A 96 -3.79 8.58 -1.27
C ASN A 96 -3.94 8.14 0.19
N GLU A 97 -3.50 6.93 0.48
CA GLU A 97 -3.51 6.37 1.82
C GLU A 97 -2.22 5.60 2.12
N VAL A 98 -1.86 5.58 3.40
CA VAL A 98 -0.88 4.65 3.95
C VAL A 98 -1.53 3.81 5.03
N TRP A 99 -1.27 2.50 5.00
CA TRP A 99 -1.85 1.55 5.95
C TRP A 99 -0.78 0.78 6.71
N PHE A 100 -1.03 0.56 8.00
CA PHE A 100 -0.43 -0.51 8.79
C PHE A 100 -1.50 -1.54 9.14
N THR A 101 -1.10 -2.80 9.31
CA THR A 101 -1.99 -3.90 9.69
C THR A 101 -1.84 -4.24 11.16
N ARG A 102 -2.94 -4.64 11.79
CA ARG A 102 -2.84 -5.34 13.08
C ARG A 102 -2.38 -6.78 12.86
N ASN A 103 -1.58 -7.28 13.81
CA ASN A 103 -1.13 -8.68 13.87
C ASN A 103 -2.25 -9.63 14.33
#